data_AF-A0A7J7HBP9-F1
#
_entry.id   AF-A0A7J7HBP9-F1
#
_cell.length_a   1.000
_cell.length_b   1.000
_cell.length_c   1.000
_cell.angle_alpha   90.00
_cell.angle_beta   90.00
_cell.angle_gamma   90.00
#
_symmetry.space_group_name_H-M   'P 1'
#
loop_
_entity.id
_entity.type
_entity.pdbx_description
1 polymer ?
#
loop_
_entity_poly.entity_id
_entity_poly.type
_entity_poly.pdbx_seq_one_letter_code
_entity_poly.pdbx_strand_id
1 'polypeptide(L)'
;MPPPSPLPPPPSPPPPQPSSLPLNHPKHPVFDASFLKHEFNIPPEFIWPDHEKPSLHEPPPLLVPPIDLGAFLSGDPLSVSTAIQLVDEACKKHGFFLVINHGVSKELINEAHKNMDLFFDMPLKEKQRAQRKVGDYHGYASSFTGRYSSRLPWKETLSFRYCDDGGSSNVVGEYLCFENKALKNLEMPISLILFSTRL
;
A
#
# COMPACT_ATOMS: atom_id res chain seq x y z
N MET A 1 -53.33 36.07 -23.21
CA MET A 1 -53.11 34.75 -22.58
C MET A 1 -53.09 34.97 -21.07
N PRO A 2 -53.81 34.18 -20.26
CA PRO A 2 -53.71 34.28 -18.81
C PRO A 2 -52.32 33.80 -18.34
N PRO A 3 -51.80 34.33 -17.22
CA PRO A 3 -50.53 33.87 -16.65
C PRO A 3 -50.66 32.43 -16.13
N PRO A 4 -49.57 31.64 -16.14
CA PRO A 4 -49.58 30.28 -15.63
C PRO A 4 -49.84 30.27 -14.12
N SER A 5 -50.61 29.28 -13.67
CA SER A 5 -50.92 29.07 -12.25
C SER A 5 -49.66 28.72 -11.45
N PRO A 6 -49.59 29.09 -10.15
CA PRO A 6 -48.45 28.73 -9.31
C PRO A 6 -48.34 27.21 -9.13
N LEU A 7 -47.10 26.72 -9.07
CA LEU A 7 -46.83 25.31 -8.78
C LEU A 7 -47.23 24.95 -7.33
N PRO A 8 -47.74 23.73 -7.09
CA PRO A 8 -48.06 23.28 -5.74
C PRO A 8 -46.79 23.14 -4.88
N PRO A 9 -46.90 23.29 -3.55
CA PRO A 9 -45.77 23.11 -2.64
C PRO A 9 -45.29 21.66 -2.64
N PRO A 10 -44.00 21.42 -2.36
CA PRO A 10 -43.45 20.07 -2.28
C PRO A 10 -44.08 19.29 -1.12
N PRO A 11 -44.19 17.95 -1.24
CA PRO A 11 -44.75 17.11 -0.19
C PRO A 11 -43.87 17.14 1.08
N SER A 12 -44.52 17.11 2.24
CA SER A 12 -43.87 17.05 3.54
C SER A 12 -42.99 15.79 3.67
N PRO A 13 -41.84 15.86 4.36
CA PRO A 13 -41.01 14.69 4.58
C PRO A 13 -41.76 13.64 5.42
N PRO A 14 -41.54 12.34 5.16
CA PRO A 14 -42.20 11.28 5.91
C PRO A 14 -41.78 11.31 7.39
N PRO A 15 -42.65 10.85 8.31
CA PRO A 15 -42.31 10.80 9.74
C PRO A 15 -41.13 9.85 9.97
N PRO A 16 -40.29 10.11 11.00
CA PRO A 16 -39.17 9.24 11.33
C PRO A 16 -39.69 7.85 11.67
N GLN A 17 -39.18 6.84 10.96
CA GLN A 17 -39.54 5.44 11.22
C GLN A 17 -38.99 5.00 12.58
N PRO A 18 -39.74 4.18 13.34
CA PRO A 18 -39.27 3.64 14.62
C PRO A 18 -38.01 2.79 14.41
N SER A 19 -37.04 3.01 15.31
CA SER A 19 -35.71 2.40 15.36
C SER A 19 -35.72 0.92 15.00
N SER A 20 -35.14 0.59 13.85
CA SER A 20 -34.84 -0.79 13.49
C SER A 20 -33.84 -1.39 14.47
N LEU A 21 -34.17 -2.61 14.90
CA LEU A 21 -33.33 -3.55 15.64
C LEU A 21 -31.89 -3.60 15.10
N PRO A 22 -30.89 -3.96 15.93
CA PRO A 22 -29.49 -3.88 15.53
C PRO A 22 -29.26 -4.77 14.31
N LEU A 23 -28.91 -4.16 13.17
CA LEU A 23 -28.38 -4.89 12.03
C LEU A 23 -27.12 -5.62 12.51
N ASN A 24 -27.20 -6.95 12.63
CA ASN A 24 -26.04 -7.82 12.50
C ASN A 24 -25.44 -7.56 11.11
N HIS A 25 -24.52 -6.60 11.03
CA HIS A 25 -23.67 -6.46 9.86
C HIS A 25 -22.82 -7.73 9.78
N PRO A 26 -22.73 -8.38 8.60
CA PRO A 26 -21.77 -9.45 8.41
C PRO A 26 -20.39 -8.88 8.72
N LYS A 27 -19.63 -9.59 9.57
CA LYS A 27 -18.23 -9.30 9.86
C LYS A 27 -17.53 -9.02 8.53
N HIS A 28 -17.01 -7.82 8.33
CA HIS A 28 -16.23 -7.50 7.14
C HIS A 28 -15.17 -8.59 6.95
N PRO A 29 -14.97 -9.12 5.73
CA PRO A 29 -13.94 -10.13 5.50
C PRO A 29 -12.60 -9.55 5.98
N VAL A 30 -11.91 -10.31 6.82
CA VAL A 30 -10.56 -9.97 7.26
C VAL A 30 -9.61 -10.90 6.53
N PHE A 31 -8.66 -10.35 5.79
CA PHE A 31 -7.58 -11.15 5.23
C PHE A 31 -6.62 -11.53 6.37
N ASP A 32 -6.63 -12.82 6.71
CA ASP A 32 -5.67 -13.45 7.60
C ASP A 32 -4.82 -14.42 6.78
N ALA A 33 -3.59 -14.00 6.43
CA ALA A 33 -2.66 -14.82 5.67
C ALA A 33 -2.37 -16.17 6.35
N SER A 34 -2.38 -16.23 7.69
CA SER A 34 -2.12 -17.47 8.43
C SER A 34 -3.24 -18.48 8.31
N PHE A 35 -4.48 -18.01 8.14
CA PHE A 35 -5.63 -18.85 7.88
C PHE A 35 -5.68 -19.24 6.39
N LEU A 36 -5.62 -18.25 5.50
CA LEU A 36 -5.81 -18.43 4.05
C LEU A 36 -4.75 -19.33 3.40
N LYS A 37 -3.52 -19.38 3.94
CA LYS A 37 -2.47 -20.29 3.42
C LYS A 37 -2.80 -21.78 3.56
N HIS A 38 -3.78 -22.14 4.38
CA HIS A 38 -4.21 -23.53 4.57
C HIS A 38 -5.57 -23.83 3.92
N GLU A 39 -6.19 -22.85 3.28
CA GLU A 39 -7.46 -23.01 2.57
C GLU A 39 -7.21 -23.53 1.15
N PHE A 40 -7.99 -24.53 0.73
CA PHE A 40 -7.87 -25.12 -0.60
C PHE A 40 -8.61 -24.32 -1.69
N ASN A 41 -9.52 -23.43 -1.28
CA ASN A 41 -10.31 -22.59 -2.19
C ASN A 41 -10.06 -21.12 -1.90
N ILE A 42 -9.82 -20.34 -2.96
CA ILE A 42 -9.72 -18.88 -2.86
C ILE A 42 -11.12 -18.32 -2.60
N PRO A 43 -11.33 -17.50 -1.55
CA PRO A 43 -12.64 -16.90 -1.29
C PRO A 43 -13.11 -16.03 -2.47
N PRO A 44 -14.41 -16.02 -2.80
CA PRO A 44 -14.95 -15.32 -3.97
C PRO A 44 -14.60 -13.82 -4.03
N GLU A 45 -14.43 -13.18 -2.87
CA GLU A 45 -14.09 -11.76 -2.78
C GLU A 45 -12.71 -11.44 -3.37
N PHE A 46 -11.80 -12.43 -3.44
CA PHE A 46 -10.46 -12.31 -4.02
C PHE A 46 -10.39 -12.77 -5.49
N ILE A 47 -11.48 -13.29 -6.05
CA ILE A 47 -11.53 -13.72 -7.44
C ILE A 47 -11.79 -12.50 -8.34
N TRP A 48 -10.86 -12.21 -9.22
CA TRP A 48 -10.99 -11.14 -10.21
C TRP A 48 -11.69 -11.66 -11.47
N PRO A 49 -12.54 -10.84 -12.14
CA PRO A 49 -13.21 -11.22 -13.37
C PRO A 49 -12.23 -11.67 -14.46
N ASP A 50 -12.63 -12.64 -15.29
CA ASP A 50 -11.76 -13.22 -16.32
C ASP A 50 -11.17 -12.19 -17.30
N HIS A 51 -11.92 -11.13 -17.60
CA HIS A 51 -11.48 -10.06 -18.51
C HIS A 51 -10.48 -9.07 -17.87
N GLU A 52 -10.29 -9.12 -16.54
CA GLU A 52 -9.28 -8.34 -15.81
C GLU A 52 -8.01 -9.17 -15.53
N LYS A 53 -8.02 -10.47 -15.80
CA LYS A 53 -6.87 -11.35 -15.57
C LYS A 53 -5.73 -11.02 -16.55
N PRO A 54 -4.45 -11.15 -16.12
CA PRO A 54 -3.32 -11.02 -17.03
C PRO A 54 -3.47 -11.94 -18.23
N SER A 55 -2.97 -11.51 -19.40
CA SER A 55 -2.95 -12.37 -20.58
C SER A 55 -2.12 -13.61 -20.32
N LEU A 56 -2.59 -14.77 -20.79
CA LEU A 56 -1.81 -16.02 -20.74
C LEU A 56 -0.57 -15.98 -21.66
N HIS A 57 -0.54 -15.05 -22.62
CA HIS A 57 0.63 -14.82 -23.46
C HIS A 57 1.67 -14.03 -22.68
N GLU A 58 2.90 -14.54 -22.64
CA GLU A 58 4.03 -13.84 -22.05
C GLU A 58 4.27 -12.52 -22.79
N PRO A 59 4.32 -11.37 -22.09
CA PRO A 59 4.66 -10.12 -22.75
C PRO A 59 6.10 -10.19 -23.28
N PRO A 60 6.42 -9.50 -24.40
CA PRO A 60 7.79 -9.37 -24.85
C PRO A 60 8.69 -8.84 -23.72
N PRO A 61 9.95 -9.30 -23.61
CA PRO A 61 10.87 -8.80 -22.60
C PRO A 61 11.00 -7.28 -22.70
N LEU A 62 10.74 -6.58 -21.60
CA LEU A 62 10.98 -5.15 -21.54
C LEU A 62 12.45 -4.92 -21.19
N LEU A 63 13.22 -4.50 -22.18
CA LEU A 63 14.64 -4.18 -22.02
C LEU A 63 14.81 -2.76 -21.48
N VAL A 64 14.79 -2.61 -20.15
CA VAL A 64 15.14 -1.35 -19.48
C VAL A 64 16.51 -1.51 -18.83
N PRO A 65 17.58 -0.92 -19.40
CA PRO A 65 18.89 -0.99 -18.77
C PRO A 65 18.84 -0.29 -17.39
N PRO A 66 19.46 -0.87 -16.35
CA PRO A 66 19.52 -0.22 -15.06
C PRO A 66 20.35 1.07 -15.13
N ILE A 67 19.92 2.08 -14.39
CA ILE A 67 20.59 3.38 -14.30
C ILE A 67 21.61 3.30 -13.16
N ASP A 68 22.89 3.49 -13.49
CA ASP A 68 23.98 3.53 -12.53
C ASP A 68 24.02 4.89 -11.82
N LEU A 69 23.54 4.92 -10.57
CA LEU A 69 23.59 6.11 -9.74
C LEU A 69 24.97 6.33 -9.10
N GLY A 70 25.84 5.33 -9.05
CA GLY A 70 27.21 5.50 -8.57
C GLY A 70 28.00 6.45 -9.49
N ALA A 71 27.82 6.29 -10.80
CA ALA A 71 28.39 7.20 -11.79
C ALA A 71 27.84 8.63 -11.63
N PHE A 72 26.54 8.78 -11.37
CA PHE A 72 25.92 10.07 -11.05
C PHE A 72 26.49 10.70 -9.76
N LEU A 73 26.63 9.91 -8.70
CA LEU A 73 27.16 10.34 -7.40
C LEU A 73 28.65 10.69 -7.43
N SER A 74 29.40 10.24 -8.45
CA SER A 74 30.80 10.61 -8.65
C SER A 74 30.99 12.10 -8.98
N GLY A 75 29.94 12.77 -9.46
CA GLY A 75 29.98 14.17 -9.88
C GLY A 75 30.63 14.42 -11.24
N ASP A 76 31.07 13.37 -11.96
CA ASP A 76 31.58 13.51 -13.32
C ASP A 76 30.49 14.03 -14.28
N PRO A 77 30.71 15.16 -14.99
CA PRO A 77 29.68 15.79 -15.82
C PRO A 77 29.10 14.87 -16.91
N LEU A 78 29.92 14.01 -17.52
CA LEU A 78 29.47 13.09 -18.57
C LEU A 78 28.59 11.98 -17.99
N SER A 79 29.00 11.42 -16.85
CA SER A 79 28.25 10.41 -16.11
C SER A 79 26.90 10.94 -15.63
N VAL A 80 26.88 12.15 -15.05
CA VAL A 80 25.66 12.83 -14.62
C VAL A 80 24.72 13.07 -15.81
N SER A 81 25.24 13.60 -16.92
CA SER A 81 24.45 13.84 -18.14
C SER A 81 23.85 12.56 -18.69
N THR A 82 24.62 11.46 -18.71
CA THR A 82 24.16 10.15 -19.18
C THR A 82 23.04 9.60 -18.30
N ALA A 83 23.19 9.65 -16.97
CA ALA A 83 22.15 9.21 -16.04
C ALA A 83 20.83 10.01 -16.21
N ILE A 84 20.93 11.34 -16.37
CA ILE A 84 19.76 12.20 -16.62
C ILE A 84 19.04 11.81 -17.90
N GLN A 85 19.78 11.59 -19.00
CA GLN A 85 19.20 11.18 -20.28
C GLN A 85 18.49 9.82 -20.17
N LEU A 86 19.10 8.86 -19.47
CA LEU A 86 18.48 7.54 -19.26
C LEU A 86 17.20 7.63 -18.42
N VAL A 87 17.18 8.45 -17.37
CA VAL A 87 15.97 8.68 -16.56
C VAL A 87 14.87 9.31 -17.41
N ASP A 88 15.19 10.35 -18.18
CA ASP A 88 14.24 11.05 -19.05
C ASP A 88 13.61 10.10 -20.08
N GLU A 89 14.44 9.32 -20.77
CA GLU A 89 13.99 8.34 -21.75
C GLU A 89 13.12 7.24 -21.11
N ALA A 90 13.51 6.71 -19.95
CA ALA A 90 12.75 5.69 -19.26
C ALA A 90 11.38 6.21 -18.78
N CYS A 91 11.35 7.43 -18.24
CA CYS A 91 10.10 8.09 -17.84
C CYS A 91 9.17 8.33 -19.04
N LYS A 92 9.70 8.78 -20.19
CA LYS A 92 8.92 9.02 -21.41
C LYS A 92 8.39 7.75 -22.05
N LYS A 93 9.18 6.68 -22.08
CA LYS A 93 8.82 5.42 -22.76
C LYS A 93 8.01 4.46 -21.89
N HIS A 94 8.37 4.36 -20.61
CA HIS A 94 7.89 3.29 -19.74
C HIS A 94 7.25 3.79 -18.44
N GLY A 95 7.63 4.98 -17.96
CA GLY A 95 7.16 5.53 -16.68
C GLY A 95 7.82 4.91 -15.45
N PHE A 96 8.83 4.05 -15.63
CA PHE A 96 9.63 3.45 -14.57
C PHE A 96 11.04 3.12 -15.04
N PHE A 97 11.95 2.92 -14.10
CA PHE A 97 13.35 2.52 -14.34
C PHE A 97 13.89 1.74 -13.14
N LEU A 98 14.97 0.98 -13.36
CA LEU A 98 15.73 0.31 -12.30
C LEU A 98 16.98 1.14 -12.00
N VAL A 99 17.41 1.15 -10.73
CA VAL A 99 18.64 1.83 -10.30
C VAL A 99 19.60 0.84 -9.67
N ILE A 100 20.89 1.02 -9.92
CA ILE A 100 21.99 0.30 -9.28
C ILE A 100 22.99 1.30 -8.69
N ASN A 101 23.86 0.83 -7.79
CA ASN A 101 24.87 1.67 -7.13
C ASN A 101 24.28 2.94 -6.48
N HIS A 102 23.07 2.83 -5.92
CA HIS A 102 22.29 3.93 -5.35
C HIS A 102 22.82 4.50 -4.03
N GLY A 103 23.94 3.99 -3.51
CA GLY A 103 24.54 4.45 -2.24
C GLY A 103 23.89 3.93 -0.96
N VAL A 104 22.63 3.45 -0.99
CA VAL A 104 22.01 2.73 0.14
C VAL A 104 22.78 1.44 0.44
N SER A 105 23.17 1.24 1.71
CA SER A 105 23.94 0.07 2.13
C SER A 105 23.11 -1.23 2.06
N LYS A 106 23.79 -2.33 1.74
CA LYS A 106 23.15 -3.65 1.67
C LYS A 106 22.67 -4.10 3.05
N GLU A 107 23.40 -3.74 4.10
CA GLU A 107 23.07 -4.01 5.49
C GLU A 107 21.73 -3.39 5.86
N LEU A 108 21.49 -2.12 5.49
CA LEU A 108 20.23 -1.43 5.77
C LEU A 108 19.06 -2.05 5.00
N ILE A 109 19.25 -2.42 3.73
CA ILE A 109 18.23 -3.12 2.94
C ILE A 109 17.86 -4.46 3.59
N ASN A 110 18.86 -5.25 4.00
CA ASN A 110 18.64 -6.53 4.67
C ASN A 110 17.92 -6.35 6.02
N GLU A 111 18.28 -5.33 6.79
CA GLU A 111 17.61 -5.02 8.06
C GLU A 111 16.14 -4.61 7.84
N ALA A 112 15.86 -3.78 6.84
CA ALA A 112 14.50 -3.43 6.45
C ALA A 112 13.69 -4.68 6.07
N HIS A 113 14.26 -5.58 5.26
CA HIS A 113 13.62 -6.85 4.89
C HIS A 113 13.31 -7.72 6.11
N LYS A 114 14.31 -7.90 6.99
CA LYS A 114 14.13 -8.65 8.24
C LYS A 114 13.00 -8.08 9.11
N ASN A 115 12.93 -6.76 9.25
CA ASN A 115 11.90 -6.11 10.06
C ASN A 115 10.50 -6.23 9.47
N MET A 116 10.39 -6.22 8.14
CA MET A 116 9.12 -6.52 7.49
C MET A 116 8.68 -7.97 7.73
N ASP A 117 9.57 -8.94 7.57
CA ASP A 117 9.26 -10.34 7.83
C ASP A 117 8.80 -10.52 9.27
N LEU A 118 9.55 -9.97 10.23
CA LEU A 118 9.17 -9.99 11.64
C LEU A 118 7.76 -9.43 11.88
N PHE A 119 7.39 -8.31 11.24
CA PHE A 119 6.07 -7.73 11.38
C PHE A 119 4.97 -8.62 10.75
N PHE A 120 5.16 -9.04 9.50
CA PHE A 120 4.12 -9.78 8.77
C PHE A 120 3.93 -11.22 9.25
N ASP A 121 4.96 -11.80 9.89
CA ASP A 121 4.89 -13.09 10.59
C ASP A 121 4.15 -13.04 11.93
N MET A 122 3.86 -11.85 12.46
CA MET A 122 3.07 -11.74 13.69
C MET A 122 1.61 -12.21 13.48
N PRO A 123 0.95 -12.71 14.55
CA PRO A 123 -0.48 -12.99 14.52
C PRO A 123 -1.29 -11.77 14.09
N LEU A 124 -2.37 -11.99 13.34
CA LEU A 124 -3.24 -10.93 12.82
C LEU A 124 -3.68 -9.94 13.92
N LYS A 125 -4.01 -10.43 15.12
CA LYS A 125 -4.41 -9.60 16.26
C LYS A 125 -3.34 -8.56 16.64
N GLU A 126 -2.06 -8.93 16.57
CA GLU A 126 -0.96 -8.01 16.86
C GLU A 126 -0.78 -7.01 15.71
N LYS A 127 -0.86 -7.46 14.46
CA LYS A 127 -0.83 -6.57 13.28
C LYS A 127 -1.98 -5.56 13.28
N GLN A 128 -3.17 -5.95 13.75
CA GLN A 128 -4.33 -5.08 13.87
C GLN A 128 -4.16 -3.94 14.89
N ARG A 129 -3.20 -4.01 15.80
CA ARG A 129 -2.87 -2.87 16.68
C ARG A 129 -2.36 -1.67 15.87
N ALA A 130 -1.74 -1.92 14.73
CA ALA A 130 -1.27 -0.93 13.77
C ALA A 130 -2.35 -0.50 12.76
N GLN A 131 -3.61 -0.90 12.93
CA GLN A 131 -4.64 -0.75 11.91
C GLN A 131 -4.83 0.71 11.46
N ARG A 132 -4.83 0.90 10.14
CA ARG A 132 -5.17 2.16 9.48
C ARG A 132 -6.58 2.58 9.88
N LYS A 133 -6.69 3.77 10.47
CA LYS A 133 -7.97 4.36 10.87
C LYS A 133 -8.66 5.01 9.66
N VAL A 134 -9.96 5.18 9.76
CA VAL A 134 -10.75 5.89 8.74
C VAL A 134 -10.23 7.33 8.61
N GLY A 135 -9.91 7.74 7.39
CA GLY A 135 -9.34 9.06 7.09
C GLY A 135 -7.81 9.09 7.07
N ASP A 136 -7.13 8.08 7.62
CA ASP A 136 -5.66 7.98 7.55
C ASP A 136 -5.20 7.27 6.27
N TYR A 137 -4.01 7.64 5.79
CA TYR A 137 -3.32 7.00 4.68
C TYR A 137 -2.18 6.06 5.11
N HIS A 138 -1.88 6.00 6.41
CA HIS A 138 -0.81 5.20 7.01
C HIS A 138 -1.39 4.16 7.99
N GLY A 139 -0.57 3.21 8.42
CA GLY A 139 -0.98 2.04 9.22
C GLY A 139 -1.24 0.79 8.37
N TYR A 140 -1.49 -0.30 9.09
CA TYR A 140 -1.77 -1.64 8.58
C TYR A 140 -3.15 -1.73 7.90
N ALA A 141 -3.19 -2.34 6.72
CA ALA A 141 -4.42 -2.65 6.01
C ALA A 141 -4.39 -4.08 5.47
N SER A 142 -5.45 -4.82 5.78
CA SER A 142 -5.70 -6.20 5.38
C SER A 142 -6.55 -6.18 4.10
N SER A 143 -5.93 -6.42 2.95
CA SER A 143 -6.56 -6.47 1.61
C SER A 143 -7.54 -5.35 1.27
N PHE A 144 -7.39 -4.17 1.88
CA PHE A 144 -8.32 -3.04 1.73
C PHE A 144 -9.81 -3.42 1.93
N THR A 145 -10.11 -4.38 2.80
CA THR A 145 -11.49 -4.86 3.02
C THR A 145 -12.43 -3.82 3.66
N GLY A 146 -11.86 -2.74 4.20
CA GLY A 146 -12.61 -1.55 4.61
C GLY A 146 -13.04 -0.64 3.47
N ARG A 147 -12.53 -0.85 2.24
CA ARG A 147 -12.79 -0.01 1.06
C ARG A 147 -13.53 -0.76 -0.05
N TYR A 148 -13.27 -2.05 -0.22
CA TYR A 148 -13.84 -2.88 -1.28
C TYR A 148 -14.52 -4.11 -0.67
N SER A 149 -15.56 -4.60 -1.34
CA SER A 149 -16.28 -5.83 -0.95
C SER A 149 -16.03 -7.00 -1.91
N SER A 150 -15.39 -6.76 -3.05
CA SER A 150 -15.00 -7.76 -4.05
C SER A 150 -13.79 -7.26 -4.83
N ARG A 151 -13.13 -8.14 -5.61
CA ARG A 151 -11.84 -7.85 -6.27
C ARG A 151 -10.78 -7.42 -5.25
N LEU A 152 -10.80 -8.08 -4.09
CA LEU A 152 -9.83 -7.82 -3.05
C LEU A 152 -8.44 -8.24 -3.53
N PRO A 153 -7.42 -7.39 -3.35
CA PRO A 153 -6.06 -7.80 -3.65
C PRO A 153 -5.59 -8.82 -2.61
N TRP A 154 -4.95 -9.89 -3.07
CA TRP A 154 -4.34 -10.92 -2.20
C TRP A 154 -3.05 -10.39 -1.56
N LYS A 155 -3.20 -9.41 -0.67
CA LYS A 155 -2.07 -8.78 0.03
C LYS A 155 -2.51 -8.12 1.32
N GLU A 156 -1.54 -7.96 2.20
CA GLU A 156 -1.58 -7.01 3.31
C GLU A 156 -0.58 -5.88 3.06
N THR A 157 -0.79 -4.73 3.70
CA THR A 157 0.11 -3.56 3.56
C THR A 157 0.32 -2.90 4.91
N LEU A 158 1.55 -2.46 5.18
CA LEU A 158 1.88 -1.55 6.26
C LEU A 158 2.45 -0.27 5.64
N SER A 159 2.02 0.89 6.11
CA SER A 159 2.47 2.17 5.58
C SER A 159 2.81 3.11 6.74
N PHE A 160 3.89 3.86 6.61
CA PHE A 160 4.36 4.77 7.65
C PHE A 160 4.25 6.21 7.19
N ARG A 161 4.00 7.13 8.11
CA ARG A 161 4.23 8.55 7.87
C ARG A 161 5.70 8.83 8.10
N TYR A 162 6.36 9.46 7.14
CA TYR A 162 7.66 10.09 7.33
C TYR A 162 7.44 11.54 7.75
N CYS A 163 8.12 11.98 8.81
CA CYS A 163 8.17 13.37 9.26
C CYS A 163 9.62 13.72 9.59
N ASP A 164 10.12 14.82 9.05
CA ASP A 164 11.49 15.32 9.26
C ASP A 164 11.45 16.59 10.13
N ASP A 165 10.62 16.59 11.16
CA ASP A 165 10.36 17.78 11.99
C ASP A 165 11.42 18.03 13.07
N GLY A 166 12.59 17.38 12.99
CA GLY A 166 13.69 17.51 13.95
C GLY A 166 13.36 17.01 15.37
N GLY A 167 12.10 16.64 15.62
CA GLY A 167 11.68 15.84 16.75
C GLY A 167 11.87 14.37 16.39
N SER A 168 12.56 13.61 17.23
CA SER A 168 12.72 12.16 17.08
C SER A 168 11.39 11.44 17.33
N SER A 169 10.37 11.69 16.51
CA SER A 169 9.14 10.92 16.53
C SER A 169 9.46 9.60 15.85
N ASN A 170 9.77 8.58 16.67
CA ASN A 170 10.05 7.22 16.20
C ASN A 170 8.73 6.54 15.78
N VAL A 171 8.03 7.14 14.82
CA VAL A 171 6.72 6.70 14.34
C VAL A 171 6.80 5.25 13.89
N VAL A 172 7.87 4.86 13.20
CA VAL A 172 8.12 3.47 12.77
C VAL A 172 8.37 2.54 13.96
N GLY A 173 9.13 3.00 14.95
CA GLY A 173 9.39 2.25 16.18
C GLY A 173 8.12 2.00 17.00
N GLU A 174 7.14 2.89 17.00
CA GLU A 174 5.85 2.62 17.65
C GLU A 174 5.08 1.44 17.02
N TYR A 175 5.22 1.24 15.71
CA TYR A 175 4.64 0.09 15.01
C TYR A 175 5.41 -1.22 15.23
N LEU A 176 6.72 -1.11 15.47
CA LEU A 176 7.64 -2.27 15.54
C LEU A 176 8.10 -2.60 16.96
N CYS A 177 7.81 -1.78 17.97
CA CYS A 177 8.19 -2.01 19.36
C CYS A 177 7.28 -3.07 20.01
N PHE A 178 7.58 -4.32 19.68
CA PHE A 178 7.20 -5.52 20.42
C PHE A 178 8.45 -6.04 21.13
N GLU A 179 8.58 -5.81 22.45
CA GLU A 179 9.58 -6.36 23.42
C GLU A 179 11.06 -6.59 23.01
N ASN A 180 11.52 -6.17 21.84
CA ASN A 180 12.89 -6.34 21.38
C ASN A 180 13.53 -4.97 21.16
N LYS A 181 14.49 -4.64 22.03
CA LYS A 181 15.22 -3.36 22.09
C LYS A 181 16.04 -3.01 20.84
N ALA A 182 16.07 -3.84 19.81
CA ALA A 182 17.05 -3.76 18.73
C ALA A 182 16.78 -2.68 17.67
N LEU A 183 15.55 -2.15 17.56
CA LEU A 183 15.13 -1.43 16.34
C LEU A 183 14.82 0.06 16.55
N LYS A 184 15.32 0.65 17.63
CA LYS A 184 15.14 2.08 17.93
C LYS A 184 15.91 3.03 16.98
N ASN A 185 16.76 2.51 16.10
CA ASN A 185 17.75 3.31 15.36
C ASN A 185 17.55 3.34 13.83
N LEU A 186 16.40 2.92 13.30
CA LEU A 186 16.14 3.04 11.87
C LEU A 186 15.67 4.47 11.52
N GLU A 187 16.63 5.35 11.25
CA GLU A 187 16.39 6.49 10.36
C GLU A 187 16.19 5.92 8.95
N MET A 188 14.95 5.94 8.46
CA MET A 188 14.62 5.58 7.09
C MET A 188 14.45 6.86 6.28
N PRO A 189 15.51 7.43 5.69
CA PRO A 189 15.34 8.45 4.67
C PRO A 189 14.82 7.75 3.42
N ILE A 190 13.73 8.27 2.86
CA ILE A 190 13.05 7.80 1.63
C ILE A 190 11.88 6.85 1.91
N SER A 191 10.72 7.27 1.43
CA SER A 191 9.45 6.54 1.35
C SER A 191 9.60 5.24 0.56
N LEU A 192 10.13 4.19 1.18
CA LEU A 192 10.13 2.86 0.59
C LEU A 192 8.74 2.26 0.83
N ILE A 193 7.88 2.30 -0.20
CA ILE A 193 6.67 1.48 -0.21
C ILE A 193 7.13 0.05 -0.47
N LEU A 194 7.46 -0.66 0.61
CA LEU A 194 7.73 -2.07 0.53
C LEU A 194 6.40 -2.82 0.52
N PHE A 195 6.11 -3.46 -0.62
CA PHE A 195 5.04 -4.44 -0.70
C PHE A 195 5.64 -5.80 -0.36
N SER A 196 5.24 -6.39 0.77
CA SER A 196 5.41 -7.82 0.97
C SER A 196 4.25 -8.52 0.27
N THR A 197 4.51 -9.08 -0.90
CA THR A 197 3.61 -10.03 -1.55
C THR A 197 4.11 -11.42 -1.21
N ARG A 198 3.57 -12.03 -0.15
CA ARG A 198 3.66 -13.49 0.02
C ARG A 198 2.58 -14.11 -0.85
N LEU A 199 3.02 -14.87 -1.86
CA LEU A 199 2.19 -15.85 -2.58
C LEU A 199 1.97 -17.06 -1.67
#